data_AF-A0AAD8EPR2-F1
#
_entry.id   AF-A0AAD8EPR2-F1
#
_cell.length_a   1.000
_cell.length_b   1.000
_cell.length_c   1.000
_cell.angle_alpha   90.00
_cell.angle_beta   90.00
_cell.angle_gamma   90.00
#
_symmetry.space_group_name_H-M   'P 1'
#
loop_
_entity.id
_entity.type
_entity.pdbx_description
1 polymer ?
#
loop_
_entity_poly.entity_id
_entity_poly.type
_entity_poly.pdbx_seq_one_letter_code
_entity_poly.pdbx_strand_id
1 'polypeptide(L)'
;MGVFSQLIYTMFWFVFLISEYDTLAAGKKKFCSINLFENNHTWLEFTKEINTLDYVTLERYKFMSCCAKNYARIEWYKDDKLITMESSFLTFNNMDENNQTLFSRRVTDIDNGTYTCKIYNNSNHMINHTIKLTVVPDTKYMGPALLTYPSPEVLESDEHGYLHMHEYAEVGDTKRLLCEGFVGYNNELISQAVWVFEDNTFVKSEDGHRYTTDIRRDDNMTIGQYLNFKSVAKEDFTTYICTISNGHHPKEFKATLIEGVDPRNIRTAVKPTLIVIAVFICTGALTLTVYKRWHLEIRLFWKDRFGKIEDGNKEYDIFVCYDQSDAEFTLGVIVNVLENVYNYKCFAYERDSIAGEWMPEIYTMKIKSSQRFLMVLSRALAVNNWCTYALYVAIEAMLNLHSKIIFIELEDISWSDMQYSANEVPDLTLQRVLKVIRKVRWQPAAAKKSHSSLFELLDIYKSRRKSHASDSDTESLCEEINYGSKKFWTSLRIHLPPKRTTVVRTLH
;
A
#
# COMPACT_ATOMS: atom_id res chain seq x y z
N MET A 1 -53.84 -65.15 1.86
CA MET A 1 -53.44 -64.21 0.80
C MET A 1 -54.46 -63.07 0.60
N GLY A 2 -55.07 -62.52 1.66
CA GLY A 2 -56.09 -61.46 1.52
C GLY A 2 -55.66 -60.08 2.05
N VAL A 3 -54.70 -60.01 2.96
CA VAL A 3 -54.40 -58.77 3.71
C VAL A 3 -53.22 -57.99 3.13
N PHE A 4 -52.26 -58.68 2.48
CA PHE A 4 -51.10 -58.02 1.86
C PHE A 4 -51.45 -57.25 0.57
N SER A 5 -52.51 -57.65 -0.15
CA SER A 5 -52.94 -56.96 -1.38
C SER A 5 -53.70 -55.66 -1.10
N GLN A 6 -54.34 -55.52 0.07
CA GLN A 6 -55.07 -54.31 0.44
C GLN A 6 -54.14 -53.21 0.97
N LEU A 7 -53.01 -53.56 1.61
CA LEU A 7 -52.01 -52.58 2.08
C LEU A 7 -51.20 -51.96 0.93
N ILE A 8 -50.96 -52.71 -0.15
CA ILE A 8 -50.25 -52.17 -1.32
C ILE A 8 -51.16 -51.23 -2.13
N TYR A 9 -52.46 -51.53 -2.23
CA TYR A 9 -53.42 -50.67 -2.93
C TYR A 9 -53.69 -49.35 -2.19
N THR A 10 -53.70 -49.36 -0.85
CA THR A 10 -53.86 -48.13 -0.05
C THR A 10 -52.58 -47.29 0.01
N MET A 11 -51.39 -47.91 0.00
CA MET A 11 -50.12 -47.19 -0.12
C MET A 11 -49.94 -46.56 -1.52
N PHE A 12 -50.38 -47.22 -2.60
CA PHE A 12 -50.34 -46.64 -3.95
C PHE A 12 -51.31 -45.45 -4.10
N TRP A 13 -52.49 -45.51 -3.48
CA TRP A 13 -53.42 -44.39 -3.43
C TRP A 13 -52.95 -43.25 -2.52
N PHE A 14 -52.23 -43.53 -1.42
CA PHE A 14 -51.62 -42.48 -0.60
C PHE A 14 -50.42 -41.83 -1.29
N VAL A 15 -49.63 -42.57 -2.06
CA VAL A 15 -48.51 -41.99 -2.83
C VAL A 15 -49.01 -41.17 -4.03
N PHE A 16 -50.14 -41.55 -4.67
CA PHE A 16 -50.77 -40.74 -5.72
C PHE A 16 -51.58 -39.54 -5.16
N LEU A 17 -52.21 -39.67 -3.99
CA LEU A 17 -52.87 -38.53 -3.32
C LEU A 17 -51.87 -37.54 -2.70
N ILE A 18 -50.65 -37.96 -2.38
CA ILE A 18 -49.55 -37.06 -2.02
C ILE A 18 -48.86 -36.48 -3.27
N SER A 19 -49.02 -37.07 -4.47
CA SER A 19 -48.50 -36.50 -5.73
C SER A 19 -49.51 -35.66 -6.52
N GLU A 20 -50.76 -35.51 -6.06
CA GLU A 20 -51.77 -34.62 -6.67
C GLU A 20 -52.25 -33.46 -5.76
N TYR A 21 -51.73 -33.36 -4.53
CA TYR A 21 -51.97 -32.20 -3.66
C TYR A 21 -50.82 -31.15 -3.65
N ASP A 22 -49.80 -31.30 -4.49
CA ASP A 22 -48.73 -30.31 -4.67
C ASP A 22 -48.86 -29.45 -5.94
N THR A 23 -49.97 -29.56 -6.70
CA THR A 23 -50.18 -28.79 -7.94
C THR A 23 -51.31 -27.77 -7.88
N LEU A 24 -51.74 -27.38 -6.68
CA LEU A 24 -52.72 -26.30 -6.47
C LEU A 24 -52.27 -25.24 -5.46
N ALA A 25 -50.96 -25.00 -5.43
CA ALA A 25 -50.41 -23.68 -5.13
C ALA A 25 -49.32 -23.43 -6.17
N ALA A 26 -49.71 -22.96 -7.36
CA ALA A 26 -48.76 -22.33 -8.27
C ALA A 26 -48.05 -21.24 -7.46
N GLY A 27 -46.84 -21.57 -7.00
CA GLY A 27 -46.11 -20.78 -6.03
C GLY A 27 -45.92 -19.37 -6.58
N LYS A 28 -46.56 -18.38 -5.95
CA LYS A 28 -46.11 -17.00 -6.10
C LYS A 28 -44.64 -17.01 -5.69
N LYS A 29 -43.75 -16.88 -6.67
CA LYS A 29 -42.31 -16.77 -6.41
C LYS A 29 -42.11 -15.61 -5.44
N LYS A 30 -41.33 -15.84 -4.37
CA LYS A 30 -41.09 -14.84 -3.32
C LYS A 30 -40.29 -13.65 -3.89
N PHE A 31 -40.43 -12.48 -3.27
CA PHE A 31 -39.96 -11.20 -3.85
C PHE A 31 -38.46 -11.23 -4.18
N CYS A 32 -37.62 -11.73 -3.28
CA CYS A 32 -36.17 -11.87 -3.48
C CYS A 32 -35.76 -13.04 -4.38
N SER A 33 -36.71 -13.71 -5.03
CA SER A 33 -36.47 -14.81 -5.98
C SER A 33 -36.83 -14.47 -7.43
N ILE A 34 -37.29 -13.24 -7.70
CA ILE A 34 -37.73 -12.79 -9.03
C ILE A 34 -37.05 -11.48 -9.43
N ASN A 35 -36.96 -11.19 -10.73
CA ASN A 35 -36.42 -9.93 -11.26
C ASN A 35 -35.03 -9.58 -10.67
N LEU A 36 -34.16 -10.59 -10.56
CA LEU A 36 -32.82 -10.45 -10.00
C LEU A 36 -31.85 -9.89 -11.04
N PHE A 37 -30.77 -9.26 -10.61
CA PHE A 37 -29.67 -8.94 -11.52
C PHE A 37 -29.01 -10.22 -12.04
N GLU A 38 -28.73 -10.27 -13.34
CA GLU A 38 -28.02 -11.38 -13.99
C GLU A 38 -26.49 -11.24 -13.82
N ASN A 39 -26.03 -11.21 -12.57
CA ASN A 39 -24.62 -11.08 -12.26
C ASN A 39 -24.07 -12.41 -11.73
N ASN A 40 -22.92 -12.85 -12.26
CA ASN A 40 -22.24 -14.07 -11.81
C ASN A 40 -21.16 -13.80 -10.74
N HIS A 41 -21.22 -12.66 -10.07
CA HIS A 41 -20.23 -12.32 -9.05
C HIS A 41 -20.36 -13.19 -7.79
N THR A 42 -19.21 -13.53 -7.22
CA THR A 42 -19.08 -14.35 -6.00
C THR A 42 -18.96 -13.51 -4.72
N TRP A 43 -18.82 -12.19 -4.84
CA TRP A 43 -18.78 -11.28 -3.69
C TRP A 43 -20.18 -10.97 -3.14
N LEU A 44 -20.20 -10.32 -1.98
CA LEU A 44 -21.42 -9.88 -1.31
C LEU A 44 -22.03 -8.69 -2.06
N GLU A 45 -23.24 -8.85 -2.59
CA GLU A 45 -23.94 -7.79 -3.31
C GLU A 45 -25.47 -7.93 -3.17
N PHE A 46 -26.17 -6.81 -3.37
CA PHE A 46 -27.62 -6.78 -3.51
C PHE A 46 -28.03 -7.39 -4.86
N THR A 47 -29.16 -8.11 -4.87
CA THR A 47 -29.66 -8.79 -6.07
C THR A 47 -30.76 -8.01 -6.80
N LYS A 48 -31.13 -6.84 -6.28
CA LYS A 48 -32.17 -5.94 -6.81
C LYS A 48 -31.83 -4.48 -6.58
N GLU A 49 -32.61 -3.60 -7.20
CA GLU A 49 -32.67 -2.18 -6.94
C GLU A 49 -32.96 -1.90 -5.46
N ILE A 50 -32.29 -0.86 -4.98
CA ILE A 50 -32.24 -0.49 -3.58
C ILE A 50 -33.20 0.69 -3.37
N ASN A 51 -34.40 0.44 -2.84
CA ASN A 51 -35.41 1.47 -2.60
C ASN A 51 -35.19 2.16 -1.25
N THR A 52 -35.06 3.48 -1.20
CA THR A 52 -34.84 4.16 0.10
C THR A 52 -36.13 4.61 0.78
N LEU A 53 -37.27 4.56 0.08
CA LEU A 53 -38.58 4.96 0.58
C LEU A 53 -39.58 3.83 0.41
N ASP A 54 -40.48 3.70 1.38
CA ASP A 54 -41.62 2.80 1.26
C ASP A 54 -42.84 3.33 2.02
N TYR A 55 -44.02 2.91 1.57
CA TYR A 55 -45.31 3.39 2.10
C TYR A 55 -46.25 2.23 2.41
N VAL A 56 -47.13 2.44 3.39
CA VAL A 56 -48.20 1.51 3.75
C VAL A 56 -49.33 2.27 4.43
N THR A 57 -50.58 1.86 4.21
CA THR A 57 -51.71 2.40 4.99
C THR A 57 -51.89 1.66 6.32
N LEU A 58 -52.52 2.31 7.29
CA LEU A 58 -52.85 1.68 8.56
C LEU A 58 -53.63 0.38 8.40
N GLU A 59 -53.37 -0.54 9.32
CA GLU A 59 -54.00 -1.85 9.46
C GLU A 59 -53.80 -2.83 8.29
N ARG A 60 -52.86 -2.53 7.38
CA ARG A 60 -52.48 -3.42 6.28
C ARG A 60 -51.22 -4.21 6.59
N TYR A 61 -51.04 -5.30 5.86
CA TYR A 61 -49.78 -6.03 5.91
C TYR A 61 -48.71 -5.27 5.11
N LYS A 62 -47.44 -5.50 5.43
CA LYS A 62 -46.31 -4.93 4.70
C LYS A 62 -45.13 -5.89 4.68
N PHE A 63 -44.48 -5.95 3.52
CA PHE A 63 -43.18 -6.61 3.35
C PHE A 63 -42.10 -5.55 3.13
N MET A 64 -40.96 -5.71 3.79
CA MET A 64 -39.74 -4.95 3.53
C MET A 64 -38.62 -5.93 3.25
N SER A 65 -38.04 -5.84 2.06
CA SER A 65 -37.09 -6.83 1.56
C SER A 65 -35.73 -6.23 1.31
N CYS A 66 -34.69 -6.97 1.67
CA CYS A 66 -33.29 -6.64 1.51
C CYS A 66 -32.61 -7.80 0.78
N CYS A 67 -32.87 -7.87 -0.53
CA CYS A 67 -32.50 -9.02 -1.34
C CYS A 67 -31.01 -9.01 -1.66
N ALA A 68 -30.30 -10.07 -1.26
CA ALA A 68 -28.86 -10.20 -1.45
C ALA A 68 -28.44 -11.65 -1.67
N LYS A 69 -27.22 -11.84 -2.16
CA LYS A 69 -26.59 -13.15 -2.32
C LYS A 69 -25.20 -13.18 -1.68
N ASN A 70 -24.65 -14.37 -1.50
CA ASN A 70 -23.33 -14.61 -0.90
C ASN A 70 -23.16 -14.02 0.50
N TYR A 71 -24.26 -13.91 1.26
CA TYR A 71 -24.25 -13.46 2.65
C TYR A 71 -24.28 -14.65 3.60
N ALA A 72 -23.72 -14.43 4.80
CA ALA A 72 -23.73 -15.37 5.92
C ALA A 72 -24.91 -15.07 6.86
N ARG A 73 -25.19 -13.78 7.11
CA ARG A 73 -26.27 -13.33 7.99
C ARG A 73 -26.80 -11.95 7.61
N ILE A 74 -28.04 -11.68 8.01
CA ILE A 74 -28.73 -10.39 7.86
C ILE A 74 -29.27 -9.99 9.22
N GLU A 75 -29.06 -8.72 9.58
CA GLU A 75 -29.56 -8.10 10.80
C GLU A 75 -30.42 -6.89 10.43
N TRP A 76 -31.61 -6.79 11.03
CA TRP A 76 -32.54 -5.68 10.80
C TRP A 76 -32.55 -4.73 11.98
N TYR A 77 -32.62 -3.43 11.70
CA TYR A 77 -32.68 -2.35 12.68
C TYR A 77 -33.86 -1.44 12.35
N LYS A 78 -34.56 -0.93 13.36
CA LYS A 78 -35.51 0.18 13.26
C LYS A 78 -34.99 1.32 14.12
N ASP A 79 -34.77 2.48 13.52
CA ASP A 79 -34.25 3.68 14.19
C ASP A 79 -33.00 3.35 15.05
N ASP A 80 -32.04 2.65 14.40
CA ASP A 80 -30.79 2.13 15.00
C ASP A 80 -30.94 1.09 16.12
N LYS A 81 -32.16 0.63 16.42
CA LYS A 81 -32.43 -0.43 17.38
C LYS A 81 -32.59 -1.78 16.68
N LEU A 82 -31.83 -2.79 17.12
CA LEU A 82 -31.90 -4.14 16.57
C LEU A 82 -33.31 -4.72 16.72
N ILE A 83 -33.84 -5.25 15.62
CA ILE A 83 -35.12 -5.94 15.57
C ILE A 83 -34.90 -7.41 15.88
N THR A 84 -35.57 -7.88 16.92
CA THR A 84 -35.62 -9.28 17.34
C THR A 84 -37.06 -9.78 17.35
N MET A 85 -37.27 -11.09 17.39
CA MET A 85 -38.61 -11.70 17.47
C MET A 85 -39.44 -11.21 18.67
N GLU A 86 -38.78 -10.72 19.72
CA GLU A 86 -39.41 -10.22 20.96
C GLU A 86 -39.59 -8.69 20.99
N SER A 87 -39.28 -8.01 19.89
CA SER A 87 -39.35 -6.55 19.82
C SER A 87 -40.80 -6.07 19.89
N SER A 88 -41.20 -5.53 21.05
CA SER A 88 -42.56 -5.00 21.30
C SER A 88 -42.78 -3.56 20.81
N PHE A 89 -41.72 -2.90 20.32
CA PHE A 89 -41.76 -1.50 19.88
C PHE A 89 -42.14 -1.34 18.39
N LEU A 90 -42.50 -2.43 17.72
CA LEU A 90 -42.94 -2.49 16.33
C LEU A 90 -43.81 -3.74 16.09
N THR A 91 -44.53 -3.78 14.97
CA THR A 91 -45.41 -4.90 14.58
C THR A 91 -44.76 -5.91 13.63
N PHE A 92 -43.64 -5.54 12.99
CA PHE A 92 -42.82 -6.42 12.17
C PHE A 92 -42.09 -7.49 13.00
N ASN A 93 -42.81 -8.55 13.33
CA ASN A 93 -42.34 -9.65 14.19
C ASN A 93 -42.02 -10.95 13.45
N ASN A 94 -42.07 -10.95 12.11
CA ASN A 94 -41.78 -12.13 11.32
C ASN A 94 -40.74 -11.85 10.23
N MET A 95 -39.96 -12.87 9.90
CA MET A 95 -38.97 -12.86 8.83
C MET A 95 -39.23 -14.01 7.86
N ASP A 96 -39.03 -13.76 6.57
CA ASP A 96 -39.10 -14.75 5.50
C ASP A 96 -37.87 -14.60 4.56
N GLU A 97 -37.75 -15.50 3.58
CA GLU A 97 -36.69 -15.50 2.56
C GLU A 97 -35.29 -15.51 3.19
N ASN A 98 -35.05 -16.40 4.15
CA ASN A 98 -33.77 -16.51 4.87
C ASN A 98 -33.35 -15.17 5.52
N ASN A 99 -34.29 -14.54 6.23
CA ASN A 99 -34.18 -13.24 6.90
C ASN A 99 -33.96 -12.05 5.97
N GLN A 100 -34.12 -12.22 4.65
CA GLN A 100 -34.07 -11.11 3.70
C GLN A 100 -35.32 -10.27 3.71
N THR A 101 -36.47 -10.80 4.15
CA THR A 101 -37.74 -10.08 4.13
C THR A 101 -38.32 -9.99 5.53
N LEU A 102 -38.50 -8.76 6.02
CA LEU A 102 -39.21 -8.46 7.25
C LEU A 102 -40.68 -8.22 6.92
N PHE A 103 -41.62 -8.86 7.63
CA PHE A 103 -43.04 -8.67 7.38
C PHE A 103 -43.88 -8.41 8.64
N SER A 104 -44.87 -7.53 8.49
CA SER A 104 -45.93 -7.29 9.45
C SER A 104 -47.27 -7.66 8.85
N ARG A 105 -48.14 -8.31 9.62
CA ARG A 105 -49.53 -8.60 9.19
C ARG A 105 -50.45 -7.39 9.32
N ARG A 106 -50.11 -6.46 10.21
CA ARG A 106 -50.93 -5.29 10.53
C ARG A 106 -50.01 -4.18 11.02
N VAL A 107 -49.74 -3.23 10.12
CA VAL A 107 -48.93 -2.05 10.41
C VAL A 107 -49.74 -1.02 11.19
N THR A 108 -49.06 -0.35 12.12
CA THR A 108 -49.58 0.69 13.01
C THR A 108 -48.67 1.92 12.98
N ASP A 109 -49.09 3.04 13.56
CA ASP A 109 -48.30 4.28 13.54
C ASP A 109 -46.92 4.15 14.20
N ILE A 110 -46.75 3.23 15.16
CA ILE A 110 -45.45 2.98 15.82
C ILE A 110 -44.39 2.40 14.87
N ASP A 111 -44.82 1.82 13.75
CA ASP A 111 -43.93 1.27 12.73
C ASP A 111 -43.33 2.35 11.83
N ASN A 112 -43.82 3.58 11.89
CA ASN A 112 -43.19 4.69 11.19
C ASN A 112 -41.73 4.85 11.65
N GLY A 113 -40.81 5.03 10.70
CA GLY A 113 -39.39 5.14 11.03
C GLY A 113 -38.47 4.63 9.94
N THR A 114 -37.21 4.49 10.31
CA THR A 114 -36.12 4.15 9.41
C THR A 114 -35.65 2.73 9.67
N TYR A 115 -35.78 1.87 8.67
CA TYR A 115 -35.38 0.46 8.74
C TYR A 115 -34.06 0.26 8.01
N THR A 116 -33.08 -0.34 8.69
CA THR A 116 -31.78 -0.64 8.08
C THR A 116 -31.51 -2.13 8.15
N CYS A 117 -31.25 -2.76 7.01
CA CYS A 117 -30.70 -4.11 6.95
C CYS A 117 -29.18 -4.04 6.82
N LYS A 118 -28.47 -4.77 7.69
CA LYS A 118 -27.01 -4.97 7.61
C LYS A 118 -26.76 -6.41 7.22
N ILE A 119 -26.04 -6.60 6.13
CA ILE A 119 -25.76 -7.90 5.53
C ILE A 119 -24.28 -8.16 5.66
N TYR A 120 -23.92 -9.34 6.17
CA TYR A 120 -22.52 -9.71 6.40
C TYR A 120 -22.18 -10.96 5.60
N ASN A 121 -20.98 -11.02 5.02
CA ASN A 121 -20.43 -12.27 4.47
C ASN A 121 -19.66 -13.06 5.54
N ASN A 122 -19.14 -14.23 5.16
CA ASN A 122 -18.33 -15.09 6.04
C ASN A 122 -17.04 -14.43 6.56
N SER A 123 -16.56 -13.39 5.88
CA SER A 123 -15.37 -12.60 6.25
C SER A 123 -15.72 -11.37 7.10
N ASN A 124 -16.97 -11.23 7.56
CA ASN A 124 -17.50 -10.05 8.25
C ASN A 124 -17.43 -8.73 7.45
N HIS A 125 -17.24 -8.79 6.14
CA HIS A 125 -17.49 -7.64 5.27
C HIS A 125 -18.98 -7.35 5.28
N MET A 126 -19.34 -6.07 5.42
CA MET A 126 -20.72 -5.64 5.64
C MET A 126 -21.15 -4.66 4.56
N ILE A 127 -22.31 -4.92 3.96
CA ILE A 127 -23.08 -3.96 3.17
C ILE A 127 -24.39 -3.69 3.89
N ASN A 128 -24.94 -2.49 3.75
CA ASN A 128 -26.20 -2.12 4.36
C ASN A 128 -27.11 -1.38 3.37
N HIS A 129 -28.40 -1.43 3.69
CA HIS A 129 -29.43 -0.68 2.99
C HIS A 129 -30.43 -0.13 4.01
N THR A 130 -30.86 1.11 3.79
CA THR A 130 -31.75 1.86 4.66
C THR A 130 -33.00 2.32 3.91
N ILE A 131 -34.17 2.03 4.49
CA ILE A 131 -35.51 2.29 3.97
C ILE A 131 -36.26 3.15 4.98
N LYS A 132 -36.80 4.29 4.56
CA LYS A 132 -37.73 5.07 5.38
C LYS A 132 -39.15 4.62 5.09
N LEU A 133 -39.76 3.94 6.06
CA LEU A 133 -41.15 3.51 5.99
C LEU A 133 -42.06 4.61 6.51
N THR A 134 -42.97 5.09 5.67
CA THR A 134 -44.00 6.06 6.05
C THR A 134 -45.35 5.36 6.16
N VAL A 135 -45.92 5.37 7.36
CA VAL A 135 -47.28 4.87 7.60
C VAL A 135 -48.27 5.99 7.31
N VAL A 136 -49.12 5.76 6.32
CA VAL A 136 -50.20 6.66 5.95
C VAL A 136 -51.34 6.46 6.95
N PRO A 137 -51.80 7.53 7.64
CA PRO A 137 -52.75 7.43 8.74
C PRO A 137 -54.16 7.01 8.29
N ASP A 138 -54.46 7.12 7.00
CA ASP A 138 -55.74 6.66 6.45
C ASP A 138 -55.64 5.21 6.00
N THR A 139 -56.67 4.41 6.34
CA THR A 139 -56.81 3.02 5.86
C THR A 139 -57.03 2.94 4.34
N LYS A 140 -57.43 4.07 3.73
CA LYS A 140 -57.57 4.27 2.29
C LYS A 140 -56.82 5.53 1.88
N TYR A 141 -55.78 5.34 1.08
CA TYR A 141 -55.04 6.46 0.52
C TYR A 141 -55.80 7.09 -0.64
N MET A 142 -56.10 8.39 -0.55
CA MET A 142 -56.81 9.18 -1.57
C MET A 142 -55.95 10.32 -2.14
N GLY A 143 -54.63 10.26 -1.92
CA GLY A 143 -53.68 11.23 -2.46
C GLY A 143 -53.14 10.85 -3.84
N PRO A 144 -52.32 11.71 -4.46
CA PRO A 144 -51.60 11.40 -5.69
C PRO A 144 -50.55 10.30 -5.47
N ALA A 145 -50.16 9.57 -6.52
CA ALA A 145 -49.14 8.53 -6.37
C ALA A 145 -47.82 9.04 -5.76
N LEU A 146 -47.21 8.23 -4.90
CA LEU A 146 -45.95 8.54 -4.20
C LEU A 146 -44.81 7.68 -4.76
N LEU A 147 -43.66 8.28 -5.08
CA LEU A 147 -42.50 7.55 -5.61
C LEU A 147 -41.86 6.67 -4.53
N THR A 148 -41.67 5.37 -4.82
CA THR A 148 -40.84 4.46 -4.02
C THR A 148 -39.47 4.26 -4.67
N TYR A 149 -39.40 4.31 -6.00
CA TYR A 149 -38.14 4.27 -6.75
C TYR A 149 -38.27 5.03 -8.10
N PRO A 150 -37.25 5.82 -8.50
CA PRO A 150 -36.06 6.20 -7.74
C PRO A 150 -36.40 7.12 -6.56
N SER A 151 -35.50 7.20 -5.59
CA SER A 151 -35.68 8.09 -4.44
C SER A 151 -35.63 9.56 -4.84
N PRO A 152 -36.47 10.44 -4.28
CA PRO A 152 -36.36 11.89 -4.42
C PRO A 152 -34.98 12.46 -4.08
N GLU A 153 -34.18 11.78 -3.24
CA GLU A 153 -32.81 12.21 -2.90
C GLU A 153 -31.81 11.98 -4.04
N VAL A 154 -32.10 11.02 -4.93
CA VAL A 154 -31.29 10.70 -6.11
C VAL A 154 -31.76 11.50 -7.33
N LEU A 155 -33.01 11.96 -7.30
CA LEU A 155 -33.57 12.82 -8.33
C LEU A 155 -33.07 14.24 -8.14
N GLU A 156 -32.54 14.81 -9.20
CA GLU A 156 -32.29 16.24 -9.28
C GLU A 156 -33.59 16.95 -9.71
N SER A 157 -33.80 18.18 -9.26
CA SER A 157 -34.92 19.01 -9.71
C SER A 157 -34.40 20.04 -10.70
N ASP A 158 -35.06 20.17 -11.85
CA ASP A 158 -34.79 21.25 -12.78
C ASP A 158 -35.36 22.59 -12.27
N GLU A 159 -35.10 23.67 -13.02
CA GLU A 159 -35.57 25.03 -12.71
C GLU A 159 -37.10 25.16 -12.62
N HIS A 160 -37.84 24.21 -13.21
CA HIS A 160 -39.30 24.18 -13.26
C HIS A 160 -39.91 23.19 -12.25
N GLY A 161 -39.08 22.49 -11.46
CA GLY A 161 -39.52 21.52 -10.46
C GLY A 161 -39.74 20.10 -10.98
N TYR A 162 -39.37 19.80 -12.22
CA TYR A 162 -39.41 18.44 -12.76
C TYR A 162 -38.22 17.63 -12.27
N LEU A 163 -38.49 16.36 -11.95
CA LEU A 163 -37.50 15.44 -11.42
C LEU A 163 -36.75 14.77 -12.56
N HIS A 164 -35.41 14.74 -12.50
CA HIS A 164 -34.56 14.06 -13.47
C HIS A 164 -33.49 13.20 -12.80
N MET A 165 -33.12 12.10 -13.45
CA MET A 165 -31.96 11.27 -13.11
C MET A 165 -31.14 10.93 -14.33
N HIS A 166 -29.84 10.72 -14.11
CA HIS A 166 -28.91 10.28 -15.14
C HIS A 166 -28.43 8.86 -14.86
N GLU A 167 -28.54 8.01 -15.88
CA GLU A 167 -28.01 6.65 -15.88
C GLU A 167 -26.96 6.52 -16.97
N TYR A 168 -25.92 5.73 -16.69
CA TYR A 168 -24.80 5.52 -17.59
C TYR A 168 -24.79 4.06 -18.07
N ALA A 169 -24.49 3.86 -19.34
CA ALA A 169 -24.29 2.56 -19.97
C ALA A 169 -23.36 2.68 -21.19
N GLU A 170 -22.69 1.59 -21.55
CA GLU A 170 -21.94 1.48 -22.79
C GLU A 170 -22.74 0.71 -23.86
N VAL A 171 -22.39 0.91 -25.13
CA VAL A 171 -23.03 0.17 -26.23
C VAL A 171 -22.74 -1.32 -26.06
N GLY A 172 -23.79 -2.14 -26.10
CA GLY A 172 -23.71 -3.58 -25.88
C GLY A 172 -24.22 -4.03 -24.51
N ASP A 173 -24.27 -3.12 -23.52
CA ASP A 173 -24.61 -3.46 -22.14
C ASP A 173 -26.06 -3.95 -21.99
N THR A 174 -26.27 -4.88 -21.06
CA THR A 174 -27.61 -5.19 -20.55
C THR A 174 -27.93 -4.20 -19.44
N LYS A 175 -28.91 -3.34 -19.65
CA LYS A 175 -29.33 -2.31 -18.67
C LYS A 175 -30.80 -2.45 -18.36
N ARG A 176 -31.21 -2.07 -17.15
CA ARG A 176 -32.62 -1.92 -16.80
C ARG A 176 -32.86 -0.68 -15.96
N LEU A 177 -33.98 -0.02 -16.20
CA LEU A 177 -34.47 1.13 -15.45
C LEU A 177 -35.74 0.72 -14.72
N LEU A 178 -35.81 0.99 -13.42
CA LEU A 178 -36.99 0.74 -12.61
C LEU A 178 -37.70 2.05 -12.32
N CYS A 179 -39.02 2.02 -12.39
CA CYS A 179 -39.90 3.04 -11.85
C CYS A 179 -40.95 2.35 -10.99
N GLU A 180 -41.10 2.79 -9.75
CA GLU A 180 -42.04 2.22 -8.80
C GLU A 180 -42.67 3.32 -7.93
N GLY A 181 -43.96 3.19 -7.63
CA GLY A 181 -44.67 4.08 -6.74
C GLY A 181 -45.84 3.43 -6.01
N PHE A 182 -46.13 3.99 -4.84
CA PHE A 182 -47.28 3.67 -4.03
C PHE A 182 -48.51 4.42 -4.54
N VAL A 183 -49.55 3.66 -4.86
CA VAL A 183 -50.81 4.15 -5.43
C VAL A 183 -52.00 4.00 -4.48
N GLY A 184 -51.84 3.24 -3.39
CA GLY A 184 -52.90 3.00 -2.41
C GLY A 184 -53.81 1.81 -2.73
N TYR A 185 -54.69 1.48 -1.79
CA TYR A 185 -55.58 0.33 -1.86
C TYR A 185 -56.79 0.56 -2.77
N ASN A 186 -57.25 -0.49 -3.46
CA ASN A 186 -58.42 -0.48 -4.38
C ASN A 186 -58.28 0.39 -5.64
N ASN A 187 -57.08 0.85 -6.00
CA ASN A 187 -56.87 1.66 -7.19
C ASN A 187 -56.43 0.83 -8.41
N GLU A 188 -56.55 -0.49 -8.39
CA GLU A 188 -55.97 -1.40 -9.40
C GLU A 188 -56.39 -1.11 -10.84
N LEU A 189 -57.67 -0.77 -11.05
CA LEU A 189 -58.25 -0.54 -12.38
C LEU A 189 -57.88 0.82 -12.98
N ILE A 190 -57.48 1.78 -12.14
CA ILE A 190 -57.16 3.16 -12.54
C ILE A 190 -55.68 3.49 -12.38
N SER A 191 -54.89 2.59 -11.78
CA SER A 191 -53.48 2.82 -11.51
C SER A 191 -52.59 2.21 -12.58
N GLN A 192 -51.68 3.02 -13.11
CA GLN A 192 -50.72 2.61 -14.13
C GLN A 192 -49.35 3.22 -13.85
N ALA A 193 -48.31 2.44 -14.13
CA ALA A 193 -46.93 2.88 -14.18
C ALA A 193 -46.40 2.54 -15.58
N VAL A 194 -45.93 3.53 -16.31
CA VAL A 194 -45.53 3.34 -17.71
C VAL A 194 -44.30 4.17 -18.06
N TRP A 195 -43.43 3.57 -18.86
CA TRP A 195 -42.33 4.26 -19.53
C TRP A 195 -42.72 4.71 -20.93
N VAL A 196 -42.48 5.98 -21.22
CA VAL A 196 -42.67 6.60 -22.54
C VAL A 196 -41.43 7.39 -22.93
N PHE A 197 -41.26 7.65 -24.22
CA PHE A 197 -40.28 8.61 -24.71
C PHE A 197 -40.76 10.05 -24.45
N GLU A 198 -39.88 11.03 -24.63
CA GLU A 198 -40.22 12.45 -24.45
C GLU A 198 -41.29 12.95 -25.43
N ASP A 199 -41.49 12.28 -26.57
CA ASP A 199 -42.57 12.52 -27.52
C ASP A 199 -43.89 11.79 -27.16
N ASN A 200 -43.96 11.19 -25.96
CA ASN A 200 -45.06 10.39 -25.43
C ASN A 200 -45.36 9.08 -26.19
N THR A 201 -44.41 8.56 -26.97
CA THR A 201 -44.55 7.23 -27.59
C THR A 201 -44.11 6.11 -26.65
N PHE A 202 -44.65 4.90 -26.82
CA PHE A 202 -44.28 3.74 -25.98
C PHE A 202 -42.87 3.26 -26.29
N VAL A 203 -42.12 2.92 -25.24
CA VAL A 203 -40.70 2.52 -25.34
C VAL A 203 -40.44 1.13 -25.90
N LYS A 204 -41.48 0.29 -26.06
CA LYS A 204 -41.37 -1.09 -26.52
C LYS A 204 -40.91 -1.13 -27.97
N SER A 205 -39.87 -1.91 -28.25
CA SER A 205 -39.38 -2.14 -29.60
C SER A 205 -39.99 -3.41 -30.21
N GLU A 206 -40.26 -3.41 -31.52
CA GLU A 206 -40.87 -4.53 -32.23
C GLU A 206 -39.98 -5.79 -32.25
N ASP A 207 -38.67 -5.59 -32.34
CA ASP A 207 -37.65 -6.64 -32.27
C ASP A 207 -37.39 -7.16 -30.85
N GLY A 208 -38.02 -6.54 -29.84
CA GLY A 208 -37.86 -6.87 -28.43
C GLY A 208 -36.48 -6.54 -27.87
N HIS A 209 -35.75 -5.60 -28.47
CA HIS A 209 -34.50 -5.07 -27.91
C HIS A 209 -34.77 -4.25 -26.63
N ARG A 210 -35.78 -3.36 -26.68
CA ARG A 210 -36.44 -2.71 -25.53
C ARG A 210 -37.74 -3.41 -25.21
N TYR A 211 -37.92 -3.83 -23.97
CA TYR A 211 -39.17 -4.41 -23.49
C TYR A 211 -39.48 -3.95 -22.06
N THR A 212 -40.76 -3.96 -21.71
CA THR A 212 -41.21 -3.58 -20.36
C THR A 212 -41.79 -4.75 -19.60
N THR A 213 -41.59 -4.75 -18.28
CA THR A 213 -42.13 -5.75 -17.36
C THR A 213 -42.82 -5.05 -16.21
N ASP A 214 -44.14 -5.25 -16.08
CA ASP A 214 -44.92 -4.67 -15.00
C ASP A 214 -44.66 -5.41 -13.69
N ILE A 215 -44.59 -4.66 -12.60
CA ILE A 215 -44.50 -5.20 -11.24
C ILE A 215 -45.58 -4.64 -10.34
N ARG A 216 -46.03 -5.48 -9.42
CA ARG A 216 -46.95 -5.12 -8.35
C ARG A 216 -46.52 -5.84 -7.08
N ARG A 217 -46.60 -5.15 -5.95
CA ARG A 217 -46.35 -5.72 -4.61
C ARG A 217 -47.32 -5.13 -3.59
N ASP A 218 -47.35 -5.71 -2.40
CA ASP A 218 -48.18 -5.27 -1.28
C ASP A 218 -49.68 -5.13 -1.65
N ASP A 219 -50.33 -6.22 -2.10
CA ASP A 219 -51.73 -6.20 -2.57
C ASP A 219 -52.01 -5.12 -3.63
N ASN A 220 -51.10 -4.99 -4.59
CA ASN A 220 -51.19 -4.02 -5.69
C ASN A 220 -51.24 -2.55 -5.23
N MET A 221 -50.92 -2.26 -3.96
CA MET A 221 -50.81 -0.89 -3.45
C MET A 221 -49.55 -0.19 -3.95
N THR A 222 -48.53 -0.96 -4.34
CA THR A 222 -47.32 -0.46 -4.96
C THR A 222 -47.19 -1.07 -6.35
N ILE A 223 -47.06 -0.22 -7.35
CA ILE A 223 -46.95 -0.62 -8.76
C ILE A 223 -45.67 -0.06 -9.35
N GLY A 224 -45.17 -0.70 -10.39
CA GLY A 224 -44.01 -0.23 -11.11
C GLY A 224 -43.86 -0.91 -12.46
N GLN A 225 -42.85 -0.48 -13.20
CA GLN A 225 -42.49 -1.07 -14.47
C GLN A 225 -40.97 -1.01 -14.66
N TYR A 226 -40.40 -2.13 -15.09
CA TYR A 226 -39.03 -2.16 -15.61
C TYR A 226 -39.05 -1.79 -17.08
N LEU A 227 -38.11 -0.94 -17.50
CA LEU A 227 -37.68 -0.80 -18.87
C LEU A 227 -36.35 -1.53 -19.03
N ASN A 228 -36.34 -2.62 -19.78
CA ASN A 228 -35.17 -3.48 -19.96
C ASN A 228 -34.59 -3.30 -21.37
N PHE A 229 -33.27 -3.26 -21.44
CA PHE A 229 -32.47 -3.24 -22.65
C PHE A 229 -31.68 -4.54 -22.71
N LYS A 230 -31.91 -5.37 -23.73
CA LYS A 230 -31.11 -6.60 -23.92
C LYS A 230 -29.66 -6.29 -24.28
N SER A 231 -29.46 -5.27 -25.10
CA SER A 231 -28.17 -4.76 -25.50
C SER A 231 -28.34 -3.30 -25.91
N VAL A 232 -27.76 -2.38 -25.16
CA VAL A 232 -27.91 -0.94 -25.39
C VAL A 232 -27.29 -0.54 -26.74
N ALA A 233 -28.08 0.10 -27.58
CA ALA A 233 -27.69 0.66 -28.87
C ALA A 233 -27.51 2.18 -28.79
N LYS A 234 -26.84 2.76 -29.81
CA LYS A 234 -26.59 4.21 -29.84
C LYS A 234 -27.86 5.06 -29.86
N GLU A 235 -28.94 4.52 -30.40
CA GLU A 235 -30.26 5.17 -30.44
C GLU A 235 -30.97 5.18 -29.07
N ASP A 236 -30.53 4.38 -28.11
CA ASP A 236 -31.14 4.32 -26.77
C ASP A 236 -30.68 5.42 -25.84
N PHE A 237 -29.60 6.14 -26.18
CA PHE A 237 -29.05 7.23 -25.39
C PHE A 237 -29.94 8.48 -25.53
N THR A 238 -31.10 8.41 -24.88
CA THR A 238 -32.14 9.43 -24.89
C THR A 238 -32.79 9.56 -23.51
N THR A 239 -33.77 10.45 -23.40
CA THR A 239 -34.55 10.67 -22.19
C THR A 239 -35.86 9.88 -22.24
N TYR A 240 -36.10 9.13 -21.17
CA TYR A 240 -37.29 8.35 -20.92
C TYR A 240 -38.10 9.01 -19.80
N ILE A 241 -39.41 9.04 -19.93
CA ILE A 241 -40.32 9.56 -18.90
C ILE A 241 -41.02 8.37 -18.26
N CYS A 242 -40.93 8.26 -16.94
CA CYS A 242 -41.85 7.38 -16.23
C CYS A 242 -43.03 8.17 -15.69
N THR A 243 -44.23 7.67 -15.94
CA THR A 243 -45.49 8.22 -15.46
C THR A 243 -46.17 7.21 -14.54
N ILE A 244 -46.39 7.59 -13.28
CA ILE A 244 -47.19 6.82 -12.31
C ILE A 244 -48.45 7.59 -11.99
N SER A 245 -49.61 6.98 -12.21
CA SER A 245 -50.91 7.57 -11.88
C SER A 245 -51.76 6.57 -11.10
N ASN A 246 -52.62 7.10 -10.24
CA ASN A 246 -53.67 6.38 -9.51
C ASN A 246 -55.05 7.04 -9.70
N GLY A 247 -55.27 7.67 -10.86
CA GLY A 247 -56.49 8.45 -11.17
C GLY A 247 -56.41 9.93 -10.77
N HIS A 248 -55.40 10.33 -9.99
CA HIS A 248 -55.04 11.72 -9.77
C HIS A 248 -54.02 12.22 -10.80
N HIS A 249 -53.57 13.47 -10.64
CA HIS A 249 -52.45 14.02 -11.40
C HIS A 249 -51.26 13.06 -11.36
N PRO A 250 -50.73 12.66 -12.53
CA PRO A 250 -49.64 11.71 -12.59
C PRO A 250 -48.38 12.28 -11.93
N LYS A 251 -47.64 11.41 -11.27
CA LYS A 251 -46.28 11.69 -10.82
C LYS A 251 -45.31 11.25 -11.90
N GLU A 252 -44.47 12.17 -12.35
CA GLU A 252 -43.55 11.95 -13.46
C GLU A 252 -42.11 12.27 -13.06
N PHE A 253 -41.17 11.55 -13.65
CA PHE A 253 -39.75 11.90 -13.64
C PHE A 253 -39.09 11.48 -14.96
N LYS A 254 -38.00 12.18 -15.31
CA LYS A 254 -37.19 11.94 -16.49
C LYS A 254 -35.96 11.11 -16.13
N ALA A 255 -35.65 10.08 -16.90
CA ALA A 255 -34.43 9.30 -16.82
C ALA A 255 -33.67 9.42 -18.14
N THR A 256 -32.48 10.02 -18.10
CA THR A 256 -31.64 10.16 -19.29
C THR A 256 -30.56 9.09 -19.29
N LEU A 257 -30.49 8.29 -20.35
CA LEU A 257 -29.45 7.29 -20.55
C LEU A 257 -28.28 7.93 -21.31
N ILE A 258 -27.09 7.93 -20.72
CA ILE A 258 -25.89 8.60 -21.23
C ILE A 258 -24.83 7.55 -21.57
N GLU A 259 -24.18 7.71 -22.72
CA GLU A 259 -23.08 6.85 -23.14
C GLU A 259 -21.84 7.07 -22.25
N GLY A 260 -21.35 6.00 -21.63
CA GLY A 260 -20.10 6.00 -20.88
C GLY A 260 -20.20 5.35 -19.49
N VAL A 261 -19.18 5.60 -18.67
CA VAL A 261 -19.04 5.02 -17.33
C VAL A 261 -19.51 6.02 -16.28
N ASP A 262 -20.25 5.55 -15.27
CA ASP A 262 -20.73 6.39 -14.16
C ASP A 262 -19.55 7.13 -13.48
N PRO A 263 -19.53 8.48 -13.48
CA PRO A 263 -18.46 9.26 -12.88
C PRO A 263 -18.32 9.05 -11.36
N ARG A 264 -19.38 8.58 -10.69
CA ARG A 264 -19.35 8.22 -9.26
C ARG A 264 -18.41 7.03 -9.00
N ASN A 265 -18.39 6.05 -9.90
CA ASN A 265 -17.50 4.88 -9.83
C ASN A 265 -16.05 5.23 -10.14
N ILE A 266 -15.81 6.20 -11.03
CA ILE A 266 -14.45 6.67 -11.33
C ILE A 266 -13.85 7.41 -10.14
N ARG A 267 -14.63 8.27 -9.46
CA ARG A 267 -14.16 9.06 -8.31
C ARG A 267 -13.71 8.21 -7.12
N THR A 268 -14.29 7.03 -6.93
CA THR A 268 -13.92 6.10 -5.85
C THR A 268 -12.65 5.32 -6.16
N ALA A 269 -12.40 4.96 -7.42
CA ALA A 269 -11.22 4.18 -7.84
C ALA A 269 -9.93 5.02 -7.99
N VAL A 270 -10.02 6.31 -8.33
CA VAL A 270 -8.84 7.16 -8.60
C VAL A 270 -8.11 7.62 -7.32
N LYS A 271 -8.80 7.70 -6.18
CA LYS A 271 -8.19 8.13 -4.91
C LYS A 271 -7.11 7.17 -4.38
N PRO A 272 -7.33 5.84 -4.29
CA PRO A 272 -6.30 4.94 -3.78
C PRO A 272 -5.10 4.79 -4.72
N THR A 273 -5.30 4.83 -6.05
CA THR A 273 -4.21 4.63 -7.03
C THR A 273 -3.20 5.79 -7.00
N LEU A 274 -3.67 7.04 -6.90
CA LEU A 274 -2.79 8.21 -6.78
C LEU A 274 -1.96 8.21 -5.50
N ILE A 275 -2.52 7.73 -4.38
CA ILE A 275 -1.80 7.62 -3.10
C ILE A 275 -0.65 6.60 -3.21
N VAL A 276 -0.90 5.44 -3.84
CA VAL A 276 0.14 4.41 -4.03
C VAL A 276 1.29 4.94 -4.88
N ILE A 277 0.99 5.65 -5.97
CA ILE A 277 2.01 6.26 -6.84
C ILE A 277 2.85 7.28 -6.08
N ALA A 278 2.21 8.16 -5.28
CA ALA A 278 2.93 9.15 -4.48
C ALA A 278 3.86 8.50 -3.45
N VAL A 279 3.44 7.43 -2.79
CA VAL A 279 4.27 6.68 -1.83
C VAL A 279 5.48 6.04 -2.51
N PHE A 280 5.31 5.47 -3.70
CA PHE A 280 6.42 4.92 -4.49
C PHE A 280 7.45 5.97 -4.89
N ILE A 281 7.01 7.17 -5.29
CA ILE A 281 7.92 8.26 -5.65
C ILE A 281 8.68 8.76 -4.41
N CYS A 282 7.99 8.97 -3.28
CA CYS A 282 8.62 9.41 -2.05
C CYS A 282 9.65 8.40 -1.52
N THR A 283 9.31 7.11 -1.52
CA THR A 283 10.24 6.05 -1.11
C THR A 283 11.44 5.94 -2.06
N GLY A 284 11.24 6.08 -3.38
CA GLY A 284 12.31 6.14 -4.37
C GLY A 284 13.27 7.33 -4.14
N ALA A 285 12.74 8.52 -3.86
CA ALA A 285 13.56 9.70 -3.59
C ALA A 285 14.38 9.57 -2.30
N LEU A 286 13.79 8.99 -1.25
CA LEU A 286 14.42 8.81 0.05
C LEU A 286 15.55 7.76 -0.02
N THR A 287 15.31 6.65 -0.73
CA THR A 287 16.35 5.64 -0.96
C THR A 287 17.52 6.18 -1.78
N LEU A 288 17.25 7.00 -2.81
CA LEU A 288 18.29 7.64 -3.62
C LEU A 288 19.15 8.63 -2.82
N THR A 289 18.53 9.44 -1.95
CA THR A 289 19.25 10.39 -1.10
C THR A 289 20.11 9.70 -0.05
N VAL A 290 19.58 8.66 0.61
CA VAL A 290 20.36 7.80 1.53
C VAL A 290 21.52 7.14 0.80
N TYR A 291 21.28 6.57 -0.38
CA TYR A 291 22.33 5.96 -1.19
C TYR A 291 23.43 6.96 -1.53
N LYS A 292 23.10 8.16 -2.04
CA LYS A 292 24.11 9.17 -2.40
C LYS A 292 24.94 9.62 -1.19
N ARG A 293 24.32 9.82 -0.03
CA ARG A 293 25.01 10.34 1.15
C ARG A 293 25.89 9.27 1.81
N TRP A 294 25.41 8.02 1.92
CA TRP A 294 25.98 6.98 2.78
C TRP A 294 26.54 5.79 2.00
N HIS A 295 26.71 5.89 0.67
CA HIS A 295 27.12 4.76 -0.17
C HIS A 295 28.40 4.04 0.30
N LEU A 296 29.39 4.78 0.84
CA LEU A 296 30.64 4.20 1.34
C LEU A 296 30.44 3.45 2.65
N GLU A 297 29.68 4.04 3.58
CA GLU A 297 29.33 3.45 4.89
C GLU A 297 28.48 2.19 4.69
N ILE A 298 27.52 2.24 3.77
CA ILE A 298 26.70 1.10 3.38
C ILE A 298 27.58 0.00 2.77
N ARG A 299 28.44 0.33 1.78
CA ARG A 299 29.36 -0.67 1.19
C ARG A 299 30.27 -1.31 2.24
N LEU A 300 30.78 -0.55 3.20
CA LEU A 300 31.56 -1.07 4.32
C LEU A 300 30.74 -1.99 5.22
N PHE A 301 29.53 -1.58 5.60
CA PHE A 301 28.63 -2.39 6.42
C PHE A 301 28.32 -3.74 5.76
N TRP A 302 28.02 -3.72 4.46
CA TRP A 302 27.77 -4.94 3.69
C TRP A 302 29.04 -5.80 3.56
N LYS A 303 30.21 -5.19 3.33
CA LYS A 303 31.51 -5.90 3.28
C LYS A 303 31.84 -6.59 4.60
N ASP A 304 31.71 -5.89 5.72
CA ASP A 304 32.09 -6.43 7.03
C ASP A 304 31.10 -7.49 7.53
N ARG A 305 29.81 -7.39 7.14
CA ARG A 305 28.78 -8.35 7.57
C ARG A 305 28.67 -9.58 6.67
N PHE A 306 28.85 -9.42 5.36
CA PHE A 306 28.59 -10.47 4.35
C PHE A 306 29.80 -10.79 3.46
N GLY A 307 30.94 -10.12 3.62
CA GLY A 307 32.16 -10.43 2.89
C GLY A 307 32.68 -11.84 3.20
N LYS A 308 33.17 -12.53 2.17
CA LYS A 308 33.88 -13.81 2.35
C LYS A 308 35.11 -13.57 3.23
N ILE A 309 35.20 -14.32 4.32
CA ILE A 309 36.39 -14.36 5.17
C ILE A 309 37.47 -15.08 4.35
N GLU A 310 38.60 -14.41 4.14
CA GLU A 310 39.77 -15.03 3.52
C GLU A 310 40.37 -16.01 4.55
N ASP A 311 40.69 -17.23 4.10
CA ASP A 311 41.01 -18.36 4.98
C ASP A 311 42.04 -17.98 6.07
N GLY A 312 41.69 -18.27 7.33
CA GLY A 312 42.38 -17.84 8.55
C GLY A 312 43.74 -18.47 8.81
N ASN A 313 44.50 -18.84 7.78
CA ASN A 313 45.82 -19.46 7.89
C ASN A 313 46.97 -18.44 7.79
N LYS A 314 46.67 -17.14 7.89
CA LYS A 314 47.65 -16.04 7.84
C LYS A 314 47.82 -15.42 9.22
N GLU A 315 49.08 -15.21 9.63
CA GLU A 315 49.47 -14.77 10.97
C GLU A 315 49.12 -13.29 11.21
N TYR A 316 49.24 -12.46 10.16
CA TYR A 316 48.97 -11.02 10.22
C TYR A 316 47.89 -10.61 9.22
N ASP A 317 47.13 -9.59 9.60
CA ASP A 317 46.13 -8.98 8.72
C ASP A 317 46.82 -8.04 7.71
N ILE A 318 47.86 -7.33 8.14
CA ILE A 318 48.51 -6.28 7.36
C ILE A 318 50.03 -6.30 7.60
N PHE A 319 50.82 -6.42 6.54
CA PHE A 319 52.24 -6.09 6.55
C PHE A 319 52.40 -4.60 6.24
N VAL A 320 53.10 -3.84 7.08
CA VAL A 320 53.28 -2.38 6.91
C VAL A 320 54.74 -2.08 6.54
N CYS A 321 54.92 -1.52 5.34
CA CYS A 321 56.21 -1.07 4.81
C CYS A 321 56.28 0.46 4.76
N TYR A 322 57.32 1.03 5.36
CA TYR A 322 57.58 2.47 5.43
C TYR A 322 59.09 2.71 5.48
N ASP A 323 59.50 3.95 5.20
CA ASP A 323 60.88 4.39 5.40
C ASP A 323 61.12 4.84 6.84
N GLN A 324 62.34 4.68 7.35
CA GLN A 324 62.69 5.05 8.72
C GLN A 324 62.38 6.52 9.05
N SER A 325 62.47 7.41 8.07
CA SER A 325 62.11 8.83 8.23
C SER A 325 60.61 9.06 8.51
N ASP A 326 59.74 8.13 8.10
CA ASP A 326 58.29 8.18 8.32
C ASP A 326 57.82 7.29 9.48
N ALA A 327 58.75 6.74 10.27
CA ALA A 327 58.45 5.78 11.33
C ALA A 327 57.52 6.36 12.41
N GLU A 328 57.76 7.60 12.83
CA GLU A 328 56.96 8.27 13.87
C GLU A 328 55.49 8.41 13.46
N PHE A 329 55.25 8.87 12.23
CA PHE A 329 53.90 8.97 11.67
C PHE A 329 53.27 7.60 11.46
N THR A 330 54.00 6.66 10.86
CA THR A 330 53.45 5.36 10.47
C THR A 330 53.11 4.51 11.69
N LEU A 331 54.02 4.42 12.66
CA LEU A 331 53.79 3.66 13.90
C LEU A 331 52.80 4.38 14.82
N GLY A 332 52.98 5.69 15.03
CA GLY A 332 52.21 6.48 16.00
C GLY A 332 50.76 6.76 15.58
N VAL A 333 50.50 6.88 14.27
CA VAL A 333 49.16 7.21 13.73
C VAL A 333 48.57 6.03 12.98
N ILE A 334 49.24 5.50 11.95
CA ILE A 334 48.64 4.48 11.07
C ILE A 334 48.50 3.14 11.78
N VAL A 335 49.60 2.57 12.28
CA VAL A 335 49.61 1.25 12.95
C VAL A 335 48.79 1.31 14.24
N ASN A 336 48.98 2.36 15.04
CA ASN A 336 48.23 2.58 16.27
C ASN A 336 46.69 2.58 16.04
N VAL A 337 46.19 3.28 15.02
CA VAL A 337 44.75 3.30 14.71
C VAL A 337 44.29 1.95 14.15
N LEU A 338 45.09 1.30 13.30
CA LEU A 338 44.76 -0.02 12.75
C LEU A 338 44.64 -1.08 13.86
N GLU A 339 45.54 -1.07 14.85
CA GLU A 339 45.58 -2.02 15.96
C GLU A 339 44.58 -1.66 17.06
N ASN A 340 44.54 -0.42 17.55
CA ASN A 340 43.74 -0.08 18.73
C ASN A 340 42.29 0.31 18.42
N VAL A 341 42.02 0.89 17.24
CA VAL A 341 40.66 1.30 16.84
C VAL A 341 39.99 0.24 15.97
N TYR A 342 40.72 -0.35 15.03
CA TYR A 342 40.19 -1.35 14.09
C TYR A 342 40.57 -2.80 14.42
N ASN A 343 41.39 -3.03 15.45
CA ASN A 343 41.82 -4.35 15.93
C ASN A 343 42.60 -5.19 14.91
N TYR A 344 43.15 -4.64 13.83
CA TYR A 344 43.96 -5.43 12.89
C TYR A 344 45.29 -5.85 13.52
N LYS A 345 45.79 -7.03 13.18
CA LYS A 345 47.15 -7.44 13.52
C LYS A 345 48.11 -6.93 12.45
N CYS A 346 48.91 -5.92 12.79
CA CYS A 346 49.91 -5.38 11.89
C CYS A 346 51.29 -5.99 12.17
N PHE A 347 52.08 -6.20 11.12
CA PHE A 347 53.51 -6.49 11.23
C PHE A 347 54.30 -5.30 10.68
N ALA A 348 55.13 -4.69 11.51
CA ALA A 348 56.05 -3.63 11.14
C ALA A 348 57.49 -4.09 11.40
N TYR A 349 58.34 -4.07 10.36
CA TYR A 349 59.69 -4.63 10.43
C TYR A 349 60.50 -4.13 11.65
N GLU A 350 60.59 -2.82 11.85
CA GLU A 350 61.44 -2.24 12.91
C GLU A 350 60.93 -2.52 14.34
N ARG A 351 59.63 -2.79 14.50
CA ARG A 351 59.01 -3.04 15.80
C ARG A 351 58.95 -4.52 16.15
N ASP A 352 58.66 -5.36 15.15
CA ASP A 352 58.25 -6.75 15.35
C ASP A 352 59.30 -7.77 14.88
N SER A 353 60.40 -7.33 14.23
CA SER A 353 61.50 -8.22 13.85
C SER A 353 62.37 -8.62 15.06
N ILE A 354 62.85 -9.86 15.03
CA ILE A 354 63.76 -10.38 16.04
C ILE A 354 65.19 -10.17 15.55
N ALA A 355 66.05 -9.63 16.42
CA ALA A 355 67.46 -9.41 16.08
C ALA A 355 68.16 -10.74 15.74
N GLY A 356 68.83 -10.81 14.58
CA GLY A 356 69.60 -11.97 14.14
C GLY A 356 69.02 -12.74 12.94
N GLU A 357 67.81 -12.40 12.50
CA GLU A 357 67.20 -12.97 11.29
C GLU A 357 67.62 -12.22 10.01
N TRP A 358 67.71 -12.93 8.88
CA TRP A 358 68.06 -12.34 7.58
C TRP A 358 66.91 -11.52 7.00
N MET A 359 67.14 -10.22 6.80
CA MET A 359 66.17 -9.25 6.26
C MET A 359 65.38 -9.76 5.03
N PRO A 360 66.00 -10.32 3.97
CA PRO A 360 65.25 -10.77 2.79
C PRO A 360 64.28 -11.92 3.08
N GLU A 361 64.64 -12.79 4.04
CA GLU A 361 63.80 -13.91 4.46
C GLU A 361 62.59 -13.43 5.24
N ILE A 362 62.77 -12.44 6.14
CA ILE A 362 61.67 -11.81 6.89
C ILE A 362 60.65 -11.21 5.92
N TYR A 363 61.08 -10.39 4.97
CA TYR A 363 60.18 -9.79 3.99
C TYR A 363 59.44 -10.88 3.21
N THR A 364 60.12 -11.93 2.76
CA THR A 364 59.49 -13.01 1.99
C THR A 364 58.49 -13.81 2.82
N MET A 365 58.83 -14.20 4.04
CA MET A 365 57.97 -15.02 4.90
C MET A 365 56.80 -14.21 5.45
N LYS A 366 57.05 -13.02 6.00
CA LYS A 366 56.04 -12.20 6.68
C LYS A 366 55.07 -11.50 5.72
N ILE A 367 55.51 -11.17 4.49
CA ILE A 367 54.59 -10.70 3.44
C ILE A 367 53.67 -11.83 2.99
N LYS A 368 54.21 -13.05 2.79
CA LYS A 368 53.40 -14.23 2.41
C LYS A 368 52.42 -14.63 3.53
N SER A 369 52.81 -14.47 4.80
CA SER A 369 51.93 -14.72 5.96
C SER A 369 50.96 -13.59 6.29
N SER A 370 50.93 -12.51 5.49
CA SER A 370 50.03 -11.36 5.66
C SER A 370 48.89 -11.33 4.64
N GLN A 371 47.68 -10.92 5.07
CA GLN A 371 46.53 -10.83 4.16
C GLN A 371 46.61 -9.64 3.20
N ARG A 372 47.17 -8.52 3.68
CA ARG A 372 47.40 -7.31 2.88
C ARG A 372 48.83 -6.83 3.04
N PHE A 373 49.34 -6.19 1.99
CA PHE A 373 50.58 -5.42 2.03
C PHE A 373 50.23 -3.94 1.93
N LEU A 374 50.57 -3.17 2.96
CA LEU A 374 50.34 -1.74 3.07
C LEU A 374 51.68 -1.01 2.99
N MET A 375 51.82 -0.10 2.05
CA MET A 375 53.05 0.67 1.88
C MET A 375 52.76 2.17 1.94
N VAL A 376 53.52 2.88 2.76
CA VAL A 376 53.43 4.33 2.93
C VAL A 376 54.36 4.98 1.92
N LEU A 377 53.78 5.71 0.96
CA LEU A 377 54.50 6.42 -0.10
C LEU A 377 54.91 7.82 0.39
N SER A 378 56.22 8.00 0.53
CA SER A 378 56.89 9.27 0.81
C SER A 378 58.04 9.49 -0.18
N ARG A 379 58.65 10.69 -0.16
CA ARG A 379 59.83 11.00 -0.97
C ARG A 379 61.07 10.18 -0.55
N ALA A 380 61.20 9.86 0.73
CA ALA A 380 62.34 9.09 1.26
C ALA A 380 62.34 7.63 0.76
N LEU A 381 61.14 7.07 0.55
CA LEU A 381 60.96 5.71 0.07
C LEU A 381 61.54 5.45 -1.32
N ALA A 382 61.61 6.48 -2.17
CA ALA A 382 62.14 6.36 -3.53
C ALA A 382 63.66 6.06 -3.57
N VAL A 383 64.36 6.31 -2.47
CA VAL A 383 65.81 6.14 -2.34
C VAL A 383 66.15 4.83 -1.58
N ASN A 384 65.17 4.22 -0.91
CA ASN A 384 65.40 3.07 -0.04
C ASN A 384 65.31 1.73 -0.80
N ASN A 385 66.48 1.10 -1.02
CA ASN A 385 66.62 -0.19 -1.70
C ASN A 385 65.89 -1.35 -1.00
N TRP A 386 65.63 -1.28 0.30
CA TRP A 386 64.92 -2.34 1.03
C TRP A 386 63.41 -2.25 0.84
N CYS A 387 62.86 -1.04 0.76
CA CYS A 387 61.45 -0.82 0.50
C CYS A 387 61.08 -1.21 -0.94
N THR A 388 61.96 -0.95 -1.90
CA THR A 388 61.79 -1.42 -3.28
C THR A 388 61.84 -2.94 -3.34
N TYR A 389 62.79 -3.59 -2.66
CA TYR A 389 62.84 -5.06 -2.54
C TYR A 389 61.56 -5.64 -1.91
N ALA A 390 61.09 -5.08 -0.78
CA ALA A 390 59.86 -5.50 -0.13
C ALA A 390 58.63 -5.39 -1.05
N LEU A 391 58.58 -4.34 -1.87
CA LEU A 391 57.52 -4.17 -2.87
C LEU A 391 57.59 -5.24 -3.97
N TYR A 392 58.78 -5.59 -4.45
CA TYR A 392 58.94 -6.68 -5.44
C TYR A 392 58.40 -8.01 -4.91
N VAL A 393 58.77 -8.35 -3.69
CA VAL A 393 58.27 -9.54 -2.98
C VAL A 393 56.74 -9.47 -2.83
N ALA A 394 56.19 -8.30 -2.51
CA ALA A 394 54.75 -8.11 -2.39
C ALA A 394 54.01 -8.24 -3.73
N ILE A 395 54.59 -7.76 -4.84
CA ILE A 395 54.01 -7.91 -6.18
C ILE A 395 53.98 -9.39 -6.58
N GLU A 396 55.07 -10.11 -6.33
CA GLU A 396 55.13 -11.55 -6.58
C GLU A 396 54.08 -12.30 -5.73
N ALA A 397 53.96 -11.96 -4.46
CA ALA A 397 52.93 -12.51 -3.58
C ALA A 397 51.51 -12.16 -4.04
N MET A 398 51.27 -10.96 -4.57
CA MET A 398 49.97 -10.56 -5.12
C MET A 398 49.59 -11.41 -6.33
N LEU A 399 50.54 -11.67 -7.23
CA LEU A 399 50.31 -12.47 -8.44
C LEU A 399 50.07 -13.95 -8.11
N ASN A 400 50.79 -14.50 -7.13
CA ASN A 400 50.76 -15.93 -6.80
C ASN A 400 49.75 -16.31 -5.71
N LEU A 401 49.44 -15.41 -4.77
CA LEU A 401 48.66 -15.69 -3.55
C LEU A 401 47.41 -14.79 -3.40
N HIS A 402 47.06 -14.01 -4.43
CA HIS A 402 45.93 -13.08 -4.45
C HIS A 402 45.91 -12.03 -3.31
N SER A 403 47.05 -11.77 -2.67
CA SER A 403 47.15 -10.68 -1.67
C SER A 403 46.97 -9.33 -2.36
N LYS A 404 46.34 -8.36 -1.68
CA LYS A 404 46.14 -7.01 -2.24
C LYS A 404 47.15 -6.05 -1.65
N ILE A 405 47.75 -5.25 -2.53
CA ILE A 405 48.64 -4.15 -2.16
C ILE A 405 47.84 -2.86 -2.03
N ILE A 406 48.13 -2.08 -1.00
CA ILE A 406 47.49 -0.79 -0.69
C ILE A 406 48.59 0.25 -0.49
N PHE A 407 48.49 1.37 -1.19
CA PHE A 407 49.39 2.51 -1.00
C PHE A 407 48.72 3.62 -0.21
N ILE A 408 49.41 4.16 0.79
CA ILE A 408 49.03 5.41 1.47
C ILE A 408 49.93 6.52 0.92
N GLU A 409 49.36 7.54 0.29
CA GLU A 409 50.12 8.68 -0.26
C GLU A 409 50.11 9.82 0.76
N LEU A 410 51.28 10.13 1.34
CA LEU A 410 51.44 11.19 2.36
C LEU A 410 51.52 12.59 1.74
N GLU A 411 52.20 12.72 0.60
CA GLU A 411 52.38 13.96 -0.16
C GLU A 411 52.06 13.71 -1.65
N ASP A 412 51.63 14.74 -2.38
CA ASP A 412 51.48 14.67 -3.84
C ASP A 412 52.89 14.62 -4.48
N ILE A 413 53.44 13.43 -4.64
CA ILE A 413 54.75 13.24 -5.28
C ILE A 413 54.58 13.47 -6.78
N SER A 414 55.11 14.58 -7.31
CA SER A 414 55.20 14.79 -8.75
C SER A 414 56.25 13.84 -9.32
N TRP A 415 55.92 13.12 -10.39
CA TRP A 415 56.80 12.11 -10.99
C TRP A 415 58.17 12.65 -11.42
N SER A 416 58.25 13.94 -11.71
CA SER A 416 59.48 14.68 -12.02
C SER A 416 60.47 14.76 -10.85
N ASP A 417 59.98 14.79 -9.60
CA ASP A 417 60.82 14.93 -8.41
C ASP A 417 61.47 13.60 -8.00
N MET A 418 60.82 12.47 -8.33
CA MET A 418 61.40 11.12 -8.15
C MET A 418 62.57 10.83 -9.10
N GLN A 419 62.68 11.58 -10.20
CA GLN A 419 63.71 11.39 -11.23
C GLN A 419 65.02 12.12 -10.92
N TYR A 420 65.01 13.11 -10.03
CA TYR A 420 66.18 13.97 -9.78
C TYR A 420 67.10 13.47 -8.65
N SER A 421 66.63 12.58 -7.77
CA SER A 421 67.40 12.17 -6.58
C SER A 421 68.19 10.87 -6.73
N ALA A 422 68.05 10.13 -7.83
CA ALA A 422 68.80 8.90 -8.04
C ALA A 422 69.50 8.96 -9.40
N ASN A 423 70.83 9.02 -9.40
CA ASN A 423 71.66 8.76 -10.59
C ASN A 423 71.65 7.28 -11.00
N GLU A 424 70.55 6.57 -10.74
CA GLU A 424 70.30 5.19 -11.13
C GLU A 424 69.02 5.13 -11.97
N VAL A 425 69.04 4.22 -12.94
CA VAL A 425 67.97 4.03 -13.93
C VAL A 425 66.61 3.98 -13.23
N PRO A 426 65.63 4.83 -13.61
CA PRO A 426 64.33 4.82 -12.96
C PRO A 426 63.70 3.44 -13.14
N ASP A 427 63.36 2.80 -12.03
CA ASP A 427 62.78 1.47 -12.03
C ASP A 427 61.40 1.49 -12.71
N LEU A 428 61.38 1.13 -14.00
CA LEU A 428 60.18 1.09 -14.85
C LEU A 428 59.09 0.19 -14.25
N THR A 429 59.45 -0.78 -13.42
CA THR A 429 58.52 -1.73 -12.80
C THR A 429 57.72 -1.05 -11.70
N LEU A 430 58.40 -0.30 -10.82
CA LEU A 430 57.78 0.51 -9.77
C LEU A 430 56.78 1.51 -10.36
N GLN A 431 57.16 2.19 -11.45
CA GLN A 431 56.28 3.16 -12.13
C GLN A 431 55.02 2.53 -12.72
N ARG A 432 55.13 1.34 -13.31
CA ARG A 432 53.97 0.62 -13.87
C ARG A 432 53.04 0.14 -12.77
N VAL A 433 53.60 -0.36 -11.67
CA VAL A 433 52.85 -0.87 -10.52
C VAL A 433 52.09 0.26 -9.81
N LEU A 434 52.76 1.39 -9.56
CA LEU A 434 52.14 2.58 -8.95
C LEU A 434 51.02 3.21 -9.79
N LYS A 435 51.00 3.00 -11.11
CA LYS A 435 49.91 3.45 -11.99
C LYS A 435 48.65 2.57 -11.89
N VAL A 436 48.83 1.29 -11.59
CA VAL A 436 47.75 0.28 -11.60
C VAL A 436 47.17 0.06 -10.20
N ILE A 437 48.00 0.13 -9.17
CA ILE A 437 47.59 -0.10 -7.79
C ILE A 437 46.81 1.11 -7.25
N ARG A 438 45.76 0.81 -6.49
CA ARG A 438 44.93 1.80 -5.82
C ARG A 438 45.71 2.52 -4.71
N LYS A 439 45.67 3.85 -4.77
CA LYS A 439 46.25 4.73 -3.75
C LYS A 439 45.15 5.32 -2.86
N VAL A 440 45.40 5.39 -1.57
CA VAL A 440 44.58 6.08 -0.58
C VAL A 440 45.35 7.30 -0.14
N ARG A 441 44.90 8.49 -0.55
CA ARG A 441 45.56 9.75 -0.17
C ARG A 441 45.31 10.08 1.28
N TRP A 442 46.38 10.32 2.05
CA TRP A 442 46.28 10.84 3.40
C TRP A 442 45.56 12.20 3.39
N GLN A 443 44.56 12.33 4.25
CA GLN A 443 43.83 13.59 4.43
C GLN A 443 43.88 13.92 5.92
N PRO A 444 44.56 15.01 6.32
CA PRO A 444 44.52 15.44 7.71
C PRO A 444 43.05 15.65 8.12
N ALA A 445 42.73 15.34 9.37
CA ALA A 445 41.48 15.76 9.96
C ALA A 445 41.37 17.26 9.74
N ALA A 446 40.24 17.70 9.17
CA ALA A 446 39.96 19.12 9.11
C ALA A 446 40.14 19.65 10.53
N ALA A 447 40.99 20.67 10.71
CA ALA A 447 41.06 21.40 11.96
C ALA A 447 39.61 21.65 12.37
N LYS A 448 39.25 21.29 13.61
CA LYS A 448 37.94 21.68 14.16
C LYS A 448 37.85 23.16 13.85
N LYS A 449 37.00 23.55 12.90
CA LYS A 449 36.55 24.93 12.83
C LYS A 449 35.84 25.11 14.15
N SER A 450 36.57 25.61 15.14
CA SER A 450 35.98 26.29 16.28
C SER A 450 34.90 27.17 15.67
N HIS A 451 33.69 27.08 16.21
CA HIS A 451 32.52 27.83 15.77
C HIS A 451 32.70 29.35 16.01
N SER A 452 33.88 29.93 15.73
CA SER A 452 34.23 31.32 15.96
C SER A 452 33.50 32.30 15.04
N SER A 453 32.99 31.85 13.89
CA SER A 453 32.18 32.70 12.99
C SER A 453 30.75 32.97 13.50
N LEU A 454 30.30 32.28 14.56
CA LEU A 454 29.02 32.57 15.23
C LEU A 454 29.22 33.32 16.57
N PHE A 455 30.43 33.29 17.13
CA PHE A 455 30.77 34.03 18.35
C PHE A 455 31.35 35.43 18.07
N GLU A 456 31.90 35.71 16.89
CA GLU A 456 32.30 37.09 16.51
C GLU A 456 31.12 38.08 16.50
N LEU A 457 29.89 37.60 16.22
CA LEU A 457 28.66 38.41 16.32
C LEU A 457 28.12 38.52 17.77
N LEU A 458 28.48 37.58 18.65
CA LEU A 458 28.06 37.58 20.06
C LEU A 458 29.04 38.32 20.99
N ASP A 459 30.33 38.41 20.62
CA ASP A 459 31.34 39.17 21.36
C ASP A 459 31.26 40.68 21.10
N ILE A 460 30.75 41.10 19.93
CA ILE A 460 30.40 42.51 19.67
C ILE A 460 29.21 42.94 20.55
N TYR A 461 28.32 42.02 20.93
CA TYR A 461 27.17 42.34 21.80
C TYR A 461 27.51 42.29 23.30
N LYS A 462 28.60 41.62 23.70
CA LYS A 462 29.06 41.55 25.11
C LYS A 462 30.12 42.60 25.49
N SER A 463 30.72 43.31 24.52
CA SER A 463 31.69 44.38 24.77
C SER A 463 31.10 45.71 25.32
N ARG A 464 29.79 45.77 25.63
CA ARG A 464 29.15 46.96 26.22
C ARG A 464 28.77 46.86 27.70
N ARG A 465 29.28 45.88 28.44
CA ARG A 465 29.26 45.88 29.92
C ARG A 465 30.62 45.51 30.50
N LYS A 466 31.45 46.53 30.72
CA LYS A 466 32.54 46.47 31.71
C LYS A 466 31.93 46.52 33.11
N SER A 467 32.28 45.55 33.96
CA SER A 467 33.00 45.84 35.22
C SER A 467 33.44 44.56 35.95
N HIS A 468 34.73 44.55 36.30
CA HIS A 468 35.42 43.83 37.38
C HIS A 468 35.85 42.35 37.24
N ALA A 469 37.16 42.19 37.53
CA ALA A 469 37.86 41.07 38.19
C ALA A 469 38.74 40.12 37.32
N SER A 470 40.05 40.45 37.32
CA SER A 470 41.28 39.64 37.51
C SER A 470 41.39 38.13 37.16
N ASP A 471 42.55 37.81 36.57
CA ASP A 471 43.37 36.58 36.61
C ASP A 471 42.84 35.31 35.91
N SER A 472 43.63 34.44 35.25
CA SER A 472 45.08 34.31 35.03
C SER A 472 45.30 33.43 33.78
N ASP A 473 46.35 33.73 33.03
CA ASP A 473 46.79 32.95 31.86
C ASP A 473 47.54 31.67 32.26
N THR A 474 47.21 30.54 31.63
CA THR A 474 48.11 29.39 31.45
C THR A 474 47.69 28.63 30.20
N GLU A 475 48.27 28.99 29.05
CA GLU A 475 48.07 28.30 27.78
C GLU A 475 49.22 27.29 27.59
N SER A 476 48.96 25.99 27.83
CA SER A 476 49.88 24.92 27.45
C SER A 476 49.60 24.49 26.01
N LEU A 477 50.51 24.79 25.10
CA LEU A 477 50.48 24.34 23.71
C LEU A 477 50.73 22.82 23.64
N CYS A 478 49.66 22.01 23.63
CA CYS A 478 49.74 20.63 23.15
C CYS A 478 49.48 20.66 21.64
N GLU A 479 50.46 20.32 20.81
CA GLU A 479 50.21 20.02 19.39
C GLU A 479 49.19 18.87 19.32
N GLU A 480 47.98 19.16 18.85
CA GLU A 480 46.97 18.12 18.59
C GLU A 480 47.49 17.19 17.49
N ILE A 481 47.91 15.98 17.85
CA ILE A 481 48.29 14.94 16.89
C ILE A 481 47.10 14.70 15.93
N ASN A 482 47.32 14.92 14.64
CA ASN A 482 46.27 14.83 13.64
C ASN A 482 46.06 13.37 13.20
N TYR A 483 45.02 12.73 13.72
CA TYR A 483 44.66 11.34 13.42
C TYR A 483 43.97 11.13 12.05
N GLY A 484 43.91 12.13 11.16
CA GLY A 484 43.35 11.98 9.82
C GLY A 484 41.81 12.03 9.74
N SER A 485 41.28 12.27 8.54
CA SER A 485 39.83 12.47 8.34
C SER A 485 39.03 11.16 8.37
N LYS A 486 37.75 11.22 8.77
CA LYS A 486 36.83 10.05 8.72
C LYS A 486 36.76 9.44 7.31
N LYS A 487 36.78 10.28 6.27
CA LYS A 487 36.74 9.85 4.86
C LYS A 487 37.98 9.04 4.47
N PHE A 488 39.17 9.43 4.95
CA PHE A 488 40.41 8.69 4.75
C PHE A 488 40.29 7.27 5.32
N TRP A 489 39.90 7.14 6.59
CA TRP A 489 39.78 5.85 7.26
C TRP A 489 38.70 4.96 6.65
N THR A 490 37.54 5.52 6.31
CA THR A 490 36.48 4.80 5.56
C THR A 490 37.02 4.28 4.22
N SER A 491 37.80 5.08 3.49
CA SER A 491 38.40 4.66 2.22
C SER A 491 39.46 3.58 2.41
N LEU A 492 40.34 3.71 3.40
CA LEU A 492 41.36 2.71 3.71
C LEU A 492 40.72 1.37 4.10
N ARG A 493 39.70 1.39 4.96
CA ARG A 493 39.01 0.19 5.47
C ARG A 493 38.25 -0.59 4.38
N ILE A 494 37.83 0.06 3.30
CA ILE A 494 37.24 -0.64 2.14
C ILE A 494 38.25 -1.62 1.52
N HIS A 495 39.54 -1.28 1.56
CA HIS A 495 40.61 -2.06 0.95
C HIS A 495 41.23 -3.11 1.90
N LEU A 496 41.06 -2.90 3.21
CA LEU A 496 41.46 -3.83 4.26
C LEU A 496 40.55 -5.08 4.34
N PRO A 497 41.03 -6.20 4.91
CA PRO A 497 40.26 -7.44 4.95
C PRO A 497 38.96 -7.26 5.76
N PRO A 498 37.87 -7.97 5.42
CA PRO A 498 36.62 -7.90 6.16
C PRO A 498 36.82 -8.48 7.57
N LYS A 499 36.34 -7.76 8.59
CA LYS A 499 36.38 -8.24 9.98
C LYS A 499 34.97 -8.27 10.54
N ARG A 500 34.58 -9.39 11.17
CA ARG A 500 33.40 -9.38 12.03
C ARG A 500 33.78 -8.68 13.32
N THR A 501 32.98 -7.69 13.72
CA THR A 501 32.93 -7.24 15.11
C THR A 501 32.68 -8.47 15.98
N THR A 502 33.67 -8.85 16.79
CA THR A 502 33.40 -9.69 17.95
C THR A 502 32.41 -8.89 18.78
N VAL A 503 31.15 -9.33 18.75
CA VAL A 503 30.11 -8.85 19.64
C VAL A 503 30.70 -9.01 21.04
N VAL A 504 30.99 -7.89 21.69
CA VAL A 504 31.18 -7.87 23.14
C VAL A 504 29.90 -8.45 23.69
N ARG A 505 29.96 -9.72 24.13
CA ARG A 505 28.93 -10.31 24.98
C ARG A 505 28.90 -9.42 26.22
N THR A 506 27.95 -8.50 26.26
CA THR A 506 27.45 -7.97 27.52
C THR A 506 27.00 -9.18 28.32
N LEU A 507 27.80 -9.57 29.30
CA LEU A 507 27.42 -10.52 30.33
C LEU A 507 26.21 -9.94 31.05
N HIS A 508 25.13 -10.72 31.05
CA HIS A 508 23.92 -10.48 31.82
C HIS A 508 24.19 -10.48 33.31
#